data_AF-A0A1A0M1A6-F1
#
_entry.id   AF-A0A1A0M1A6-F1
#
_cell.length_a   1.000
_cell.length_b   1.000
_cell.length_c   1.000
_cell.angle_alpha   90.00
_cell.angle_beta   90.00
_cell.angle_gamma   90.00
#
_symmetry.space_group_name_H-M   'P 1'
#
loop_
_entity.id
_entity.type
_entity.pdbx_description
1 polymer ?
#
loop_
_entity_poly.entity_id
_entity_poly.type
_entity_poly.pdbx_seq_one_letter_code
_entity_poly.pdbx_strand_id
1 'polypeptide(L)'
;MPENRQAKPIPAERMVRYYTSRGLLPRPGTRGRALTYGRTHLIHLVAVKRLQGEGLSLDQIAQRLDGMTQAELETLAAIPPDAMPAGLGDPEPAEASVPSRAAGRFWQTTPQPATSAPAPPAMTELRAVRLSDSVTLLIDGPLPAAETLRRAAAPLLELLANHERTPDAH
;
A
#
# COMPACT_ATOMS: atom_id res chain seq x y z
N MET A 1 12.23 -5.35 -32.38
CA MET A 1 11.92 -3.98 -31.92
C MET A 1 10.42 -3.91 -31.69
N PRO A 2 9.89 -3.83 -30.45
CA PRO A 2 8.45 -3.79 -30.29
C PRO A 2 7.90 -2.40 -30.65
N GLU A 3 6.76 -2.40 -31.35
CA GLU A 3 6.04 -1.24 -31.88
C GLU A 3 5.51 -0.33 -30.77
N ASN A 4 6.07 0.88 -30.68
CA ASN A 4 5.70 1.89 -29.68
C ASN A 4 4.48 2.74 -30.09
N ARG A 5 3.59 2.25 -30.97
CA ARG A 5 2.69 3.11 -31.77
C ARG A 5 1.34 3.47 -31.13
N GLN A 6 1.06 3.08 -29.88
CA GLN A 6 -0.19 3.44 -29.21
C GLN A 6 0.06 4.15 -27.88
N ALA A 7 0.67 5.34 -27.96
CA ALA A 7 0.74 6.22 -26.81
C ALA A 7 -0.67 6.79 -26.54
N LYS A 8 -1.32 6.31 -25.46
CA LYS A 8 -2.61 6.86 -25.02
C LYS A 8 -2.45 8.37 -24.74
N PRO A 9 -3.35 9.23 -25.25
CA PRO A 9 -3.22 10.69 -25.17
C PRO A 9 -3.25 11.19 -23.72
N ILE A 10 -4.07 10.56 -22.86
CA ILE A 10 -4.17 10.90 -21.44
C ILE A 10 -3.46 9.80 -20.63
N PRO A 11 -2.33 10.09 -19.96
CA PRO A 11 -1.70 9.15 -19.06
C PRO A 11 -2.58 8.85 -17.84
N ALA A 12 -2.67 7.58 -17.47
CA ALA A 12 -3.31 7.16 -16.22
C ALA A 12 -2.45 7.56 -15.01
N GLU A 13 -3.07 7.70 -13.83
CA GLU A 13 -2.37 8.10 -12.59
C GLU A 13 -1.14 7.22 -12.29
N ARG A 14 -1.26 5.90 -12.46
CA ARG A 14 -0.14 4.97 -12.29
C ARG A 14 1.07 5.30 -13.16
N MET A 15 0.83 5.82 -14.37
CA MET A 15 1.89 6.19 -15.31
C MET A 15 2.58 7.48 -14.89
N VAL A 16 1.82 8.44 -14.35
CA VAL A 16 2.39 9.67 -13.79
C VAL A 16 3.34 9.31 -12.64
N ARG A 17 2.91 8.46 -11.70
CA ARG A 17 3.77 7.97 -10.61
C ARG A 17 5.00 7.21 -11.12
N TYR A 18 4.81 6.36 -12.12
CA TYR A 18 5.90 5.64 -12.76
C TYR A 18 6.95 6.59 -13.36
N TYR A 19 6.52 7.61 -14.10
CA TYR A 19 7.41 8.64 -14.66
C TYR A 19 8.13 9.44 -13.58
N THR A 20 7.44 9.79 -12.48
CA THR A 20 8.07 10.42 -11.32
C THR A 20 9.15 9.51 -10.72
N SER A 21 8.87 8.23 -10.52
CA SER A 21 9.84 7.28 -9.95
C SER A 21 11.05 7.01 -10.84
N ARG A 22 10.89 7.19 -12.16
CA ARG A 22 11.96 7.05 -13.16
C ARG A 22 12.75 8.34 -13.40
N GLY A 23 12.40 9.44 -12.72
CA GLY A 23 13.07 10.73 -12.87
C GLY A 23 12.70 11.51 -14.13
N LEU A 24 11.66 11.10 -14.86
CA LEU A 24 11.17 11.79 -16.07
C LEU A 24 10.35 13.05 -15.76
N LEU A 25 9.93 13.18 -14.50
CA LEU A 25 9.21 14.33 -13.98
C LEU A 25 10.01 14.87 -12.80
N PRO A 26 10.00 16.20 -12.60
CA PRO A 26 10.56 16.78 -11.38
C PRO A 26 9.84 16.22 -10.16
N ARG A 27 10.51 16.32 -9.01
CA ARG A 27 9.96 15.81 -7.75
C ARG A 27 8.69 16.61 -7.40
N PRO A 28 7.54 15.94 -7.18
CA PRO A 28 6.33 16.63 -6.80
C PRO A 28 6.46 17.30 -5.44
N GLY A 29 5.70 18.36 -5.26
CA GLY A 29 5.48 18.95 -3.94
C GLY A 29 4.57 18.08 -3.09
N THR A 30 4.35 18.53 -1.86
CA THR A 30 3.44 17.86 -0.92
C THR A 30 2.47 18.85 -0.33
N ARG A 31 1.20 18.46 -0.22
CA ARG A 31 0.19 19.16 0.56
C ARG A 31 -0.40 18.20 1.58
N GLY A 32 0.09 18.28 2.81
CA GLY A 32 -0.22 17.30 3.86
C GLY A 32 0.27 15.90 3.46
N ARG A 33 -0.66 14.93 3.36
CA ARG A 33 -0.36 13.54 2.95
C ARG A 33 -0.42 13.30 1.44
N ALA A 34 -0.85 14.27 0.64
CA ALA A 34 -1.01 14.11 -0.79
C ALA A 34 0.15 14.74 -1.58
N LEU A 35 0.55 14.10 -2.68
CA LEU A 35 1.47 14.68 -3.65
C LEU A 35 0.75 15.73 -4.48
N THR A 36 1.43 16.85 -4.72
CA THR A 36 0.94 17.94 -5.57
C THR A 36 1.83 18.09 -6.79
N TYR A 37 1.18 18.24 -7.94
CA TYR A 37 1.81 18.48 -9.23
C TYR A 37 1.42 19.88 -9.70
N GLY A 38 2.39 20.58 -10.29
CA GLY A 38 2.24 21.96 -10.75
C GLY A 38 2.44 22.13 -12.24
N ARG A 39 2.64 23.38 -12.64
CA ARG A 39 2.86 23.79 -14.03
C ARG A 39 4.04 23.08 -14.68
N THR A 40 5.19 23.05 -14.02
CA THR A 40 6.41 22.42 -14.53
C THR A 40 6.22 20.92 -14.76
N HIS A 41 5.41 20.27 -13.92
CA HIS A 41 5.09 18.85 -14.07
C HIS A 41 4.21 18.59 -15.29
N LEU A 42 3.23 19.48 -15.55
CA LEU A 42 2.36 19.38 -16.72
C LEU A 42 3.17 19.58 -18.02
N ILE A 43 4.08 20.56 -18.05
CA ILE A 43 4.98 20.81 -19.18
C ILE A 43 5.81 19.55 -19.49
N HIS A 44 6.51 18.99 -18.48
CA HIS A 44 7.28 17.77 -18.66
C HIS A 44 6.43 16.59 -19.12
N LEU A 45 5.23 16.41 -18.55
CA LEU A 45 4.35 15.30 -18.91
C LEU A 45 3.90 15.38 -20.37
N VAL A 46 3.57 16.58 -20.87
CA VAL A 46 3.20 16.81 -22.26
C VAL A 46 4.41 16.60 -23.18
N ALA A 47 5.59 17.09 -22.80
CA ALA A 47 6.83 16.86 -23.56
C ALA A 47 7.15 15.36 -23.71
N VAL A 48 7.09 14.60 -22.61
CA VAL A 48 7.23 13.13 -22.63
C VAL A 48 6.23 12.51 -23.60
N LYS A 49 4.96 12.93 -23.55
CA LYS A 49 3.91 12.36 -24.40
C LYS A 49 4.11 12.65 -25.89
N ARG A 50 4.60 13.83 -26.25
CA ARG A 50 4.94 14.17 -27.63
C ARG A 50 6.08 13.29 -28.16
N LEU A 51 7.15 13.15 -27.38
CA LEU A 51 8.28 12.28 -27.75
C LEU A 51 7.87 10.80 -27.81
N GLN A 52 6.93 10.35 -26.97
CA GLN A 52 6.33 9.01 -27.10
C GLN A 52 5.53 8.87 -28.40
N GLY A 53 4.82 9.92 -28.82
CA GLY A 53 4.12 9.97 -30.11
C GLY A 53 5.05 9.91 -31.32
N GLU A 54 6.27 10.42 -31.18
CA GLU A 54 7.37 10.28 -32.15
C GLU A 54 7.99 8.87 -32.15
N GLY A 55 7.58 8.00 -31.23
CA GLY A 55 8.03 6.60 -31.13
C GLY A 55 9.27 6.39 -30.26
N LEU A 56 9.77 7.41 -29.57
CA LEU A 56 10.93 7.26 -28.69
C LEU A 56 10.59 6.36 -27.49
N SER A 57 11.56 5.52 -27.12
CA SER A 57 11.50 4.77 -25.87
C SER A 57 11.69 5.69 -24.66
N LEU A 58 11.24 5.26 -23.48
CA LEU A 58 11.35 6.06 -22.25
C LEU A 58 12.80 6.41 -21.89
N ASP A 59 13.76 5.55 -22.22
CA ASP A 59 15.18 5.80 -21.94
C ASP A 59 15.76 6.86 -22.89
N GLN A 60 15.39 6.81 -24.17
CA GLN A 60 15.74 7.86 -25.13
C GLN A 60 15.09 9.19 -24.77
N ILE A 61 13.86 9.16 -24.26
CA ILE A 61 13.17 10.35 -23.75
C ILE A 61 13.94 10.92 -22.56
N ALA A 62 14.31 10.09 -21.57
CA ALA A 62 15.08 10.54 -20.41
C ALA A 62 16.37 11.24 -20.82
N GLN A 63 17.16 10.61 -21.71
CA GLN A 63 18.41 11.19 -22.22
C GLN A 63 18.19 12.52 -22.96
N ARG A 64 17.10 12.61 -23.73
CA ARG A 64 16.77 13.84 -24.47
C ARG A 64 16.34 14.97 -23.56
N LEU A 65 15.62 14.67 -22.48
CA LEU A 65 15.16 15.68 -21.51
C LEU A 65 16.28 16.18 -20.59
N ASP A 66 17.27 15.34 -20.27
CA ASP A 66 18.36 15.66 -19.34
C ASP A 66 19.21 16.88 -19.79
N GLY A 67 19.32 17.09 -21.10
CA GLY A 67 20.05 18.23 -21.69
C GLY A 67 19.20 19.45 -22.02
N MET A 68 17.88 19.41 -21.79
CA MET A 68 16.98 20.49 -22.19
C MET A 68 16.86 21.56 -21.11
N THR A 69 16.89 22.81 -21.55
CA THR A 69 16.50 23.96 -20.74
C THR A 69 14.98 24.01 -20.55
N GLN A 70 14.52 24.76 -19.54
CA GLN A 70 13.10 24.97 -19.30
C GLN A 70 12.38 25.59 -20.52
N ALA A 71 13.01 26.52 -21.24
CA ALA A 71 12.43 27.16 -22.41
C ALA A 71 12.27 26.17 -23.58
N GLU A 72 13.24 25.28 -23.78
CA GLU A 72 13.16 24.23 -24.80
C GLU A 72 12.08 23.20 -24.45
N LEU A 73 11.93 22.85 -23.18
CA LEU A 73 10.86 22.00 -22.66
C LEU A 73 9.47 22.61 -22.89
N GLU A 74 9.31 23.89 -22.61
CA GLU A 74 8.05 24.63 -22.85
C GLU A 74 7.73 24.69 -24.34
N THR A 75 8.74 24.94 -25.18
CA THR A 75 8.61 24.91 -26.64
C THR A 75 8.22 23.53 -27.15
N LEU A 76 8.85 22.47 -26.63
CA LEU A 76 8.54 21.09 -26.99
C LEU A 76 7.12 20.73 -26.55
N ALA A 77 6.72 21.10 -25.33
CA ALA A 77 5.37 20.85 -24.83
C ALA A 77 4.31 21.61 -25.64
N ALA A 78 4.64 22.82 -26.12
CA ALA A 78 3.80 23.68 -26.95
C ALA A 78 2.34 23.70 -26.46
N ILE A 79 2.15 23.95 -25.15
CA ILE A 79 0.84 24.01 -24.52
C ILE A 79 0.27 25.42 -24.77
N PRO A 80 -0.90 25.55 -25.42
CA PRO A 80 -1.56 26.84 -25.59
C PRO A 80 -1.84 27.49 -24.23
N PRO A 81 -1.66 28.82 -24.08
CA PRO A 81 -1.82 29.49 -22.78
C PRO A 81 -3.25 29.44 -22.25
N ASP A 82 -4.25 29.34 -23.12
CA ASP A 82 -5.67 29.13 -22.83
C ASP A 82 -6.00 27.70 -22.38
N ALA A 83 -5.17 26.72 -22.76
CA ALA A 83 -5.28 25.34 -22.31
C ALA A 83 -4.63 25.08 -20.93
N MET A 84 -3.82 26.02 -20.44
CA MET A 84 -3.24 25.94 -19.09
C MET A 84 -4.30 26.28 -18.03
N PRO A 85 -4.48 25.45 -16.99
CA PRO A 85 -5.43 25.74 -15.94
C PRO A 85 -5.07 27.04 -15.21
N ALA A 86 -6.04 27.94 -15.05
CA ALA A 86 -5.86 29.17 -14.31
C ALA A 86 -5.45 28.87 -12.85
N GLY A 87 -4.40 29.55 -12.36
CA GLY A 87 -3.89 29.36 -11.00
C GLY A 87 -3.04 28.09 -10.80
N LEU A 88 -2.71 27.33 -11.86
CA LEU A 88 -1.74 26.24 -11.78
C LEU A 88 -0.32 26.81 -11.57
N GLY A 89 0.04 27.04 -10.32
CA GLY A 89 1.42 27.35 -9.91
C GLY A 89 2.24 26.08 -9.70
N ASP A 90 3.55 26.23 -9.60
CA ASP A 90 4.38 25.15 -9.10
C ASP A 90 4.24 25.03 -7.59
N PRO A 91 3.97 23.82 -7.07
CA PRO A 91 4.04 23.62 -5.64
C PRO A 91 5.48 23.86 -5.21
N GLU A 92 5.64 24.43 -4.02
CA GLU A 92 6.95 24.48 -3.39
C GLU A 92 7.50 23.04 -3.40
N PRO A 93 8.69 22.81 -4.00
CA PRO A 93 9.28 21.49 -4.00
C PRO A 93 9.33 21.09 -2.54
N ALA A 94 8.84 19.89 -2.21
CA ALA A 94 8.86 19.39 -0.85
C ALA A 94 10.32 19.36 -0.42
N GLU A 95 10.79 20.44 0.22
CA GLU A 95 12.16 20.63 0.68
C GLU A 95 12.53 19.33 1.32
N ALA A 96 13.50 18.64 0.68
CA ALA A 96 13.75 17.22 0.82
C ALA A 96 13.25 16.77 2.18
N SER A 97 11.99 16.28 2.23
CA SER A 97 11.45 15.78 3.48
C SER A 97 12.38 14.65 3.76
N VAL A 98 13.38 14.94 4.61
CA VAL A 98 14.41 14.04 5.03
C VAL A 98 13.57 12.84 5.40
N PRO A 99 13.71 11.69 4.71
CA PRO A 99 12.91 10.53 5.06
C PRO A 99 13.07 10.46 6.56
N SER A 100 11.97 10.69 7.30
CA SER A 100 12.06 11.07 8.72
C SER A 100 13.13 10.16 9.28
N ARG A 101 14.21 10.68 9.89
CA ARG A 101 15.31 9.80 10.32
C ARG A 101 14.78 8.63 11.18
N ALA A 102 13.57 8.79 11.73
CA ALA A 102 12.73 7.75 12.29
C ALA A 102 12.40 6.56 11.35
N ALA A 103 12.04 6.74 10.08
CA ALA A 103 11.74 5.66 9.14
C ALA A 103 12.97 4.81 8.76
N GLY A 104 14.14 5.44 8.64
CA GLY A 104 15.39 4.72 8.35
C GLY A 104 15.90 3.86 9.51
N ARG A 105 15.47 4.17 10.74
CA ARG A 105 15.85 3.43 11.96
C ARG A 105 14.68 2.76 12.66
N PHE A 106 13.46 2.85 12.13
CA PHE A 106 12.26 2.28 12.75
C PHE A 106 12.42 0.79 13.03
N TRP A 107 12.99 0.03 12.09
CA TRP A 107 13.29 -1.39 12.23
C TRP A 107 14.47 -1.70 13.17
N GLN A 108 15.24 -0.69 13.57
CA GLN A 108 16.38 -0.79 14.50
C GLN A 108 16.06 -0.22 15.88
N THR A 109 14.92 0.47 16.05
CA THR A 109 14.50 1.01 17.33
C THR A 109 13.96 -0.14 18.16
N THR A 110 14.70 -0.54 19.20
CA THR A 110 14.20 -1.44 20.24
C THR A 110 12.94 -0.80 20.85
N PRO A 111 11.77 -1.46 20.83
CA PRO A 111 10.57 -0.92 21.45
C PRO A 111 10.85 -0.63 22.92
N GLN A 112 10.79 0.65 23.30
CA GLN A 112 10.93 1.03 24.70
C GLN A 112 9.67 0.55 25.43
N PRO A 113 9.78 -0.32 26.46
CA PRO A 113 8.61 -0.77 27.19
C PRO A 113 7.93 0.47 27.76
N ALA A 114 6.67 0.68 27.38
CA ALA A 114 5.87 1.78 27.89
C ALA A 114 5.78 1.65 29.42
N THR A 115 6.46 2.54 30.15
CA THR A 115 6.48 2.57 31.63
C THR A 115 5.09 2.83 32.24
N SER A 116 4.08 3.12 31.43
CA SER A 116 2.68 3.12 31.84
C SER A 116 1.80 2.52 30.74
N ALA A 117 1.96 1.22 30.48
CA ALA A 117 0.91 0.48 29.82
C ALA A 117 -0.32 0.45 30.77
N PRO A 118 -1.54 0.78 30.31
CA PRO A 118 -2.74 0.45 31.07
C PRO A 118 -2.69 -1.05 31.37
N ALA A 119 -3.04 -1.42 32.60
CA ALA A 119 -2.98 -2.81 33.05
C ALA A 119 -3.61 -3.70 31.97
N PRO A 120 -2.92 -4.77 31.52
CA PRO A 120 -3.49 -5.67 30.53
C PRO A 120 -4.88 -6.10 31.03
N PRO A 121 -5.90 -6.19 30.14
CA PRO A 121 -7.17 -6.78 30.54
C PRO A 121 -6.85 -8.12 31.21
N ALA A 122 -7.42 -8.35 32.40
CA ALA A 122 -7.16 -9.56 33.19
C ALA A 122 -7.20 -10.76 32.24
N MET A 123 -6.04 -11.37 32.03
CA MET A 123 -5.88 -12.43 31.03
C MET A 123 -6.82 -13.55 31.43
N THR A 124 -7.86 -13.76 30.64
CA THR A 124 -8.75 -14.92 30.69
C THR A 124 -7.86 -16.17 30.70
N GLU A 125 -7.79 -16.88 31.83
CA GLU A 125 -7.05 -18.14 31.94
C GLU A 125 -7.86 -19.22 31.21
N LEU A 126 -7.83 -19.18 29.89
CA LEU A 126 -8.46 -20.18 29.04
C LEU A 126 -7.66 -21.48 29.15
N ARG A 127 -8.29 -22.49 29.74
CA ARG A 127 -7.73 -23.84 29.86
C ARG A 127 -8.49 -24.79 28.95
N ALA A 128 -7.75 -25.59 28.19
CA ALA A 128 -8.31 -26.58 27.27
C ALA A 128 -8.30 -27.99 27.89
N VAL A 129 -9.43 -28.69 27.82
CA VAL A 129 -9.55 -30.10 28.22
C VAL A 129 -10.07 -30.91 27.04
N ARG A 130 -9.32 -31.94 26.65
CA ARG A 130 -9.72 -32.87 25.58
C ARG A 130 -10.71 -33.89 26.15
N LEU A 131 -11.93 -33.91 25.62
CA LEU A 131 -13.01 -34.80 26.07
C LEU A 131 -13.06 -36.10 25.26
N SER A 132 -12.77 -36.03 23.96
CA SER A 132 -12.67 -37.15 23.02
C SER A 132 -11.61 -36.86 21.96
N ASP A 133 -11.50 -37.72 20.94
CA ASP A 133 -10.56 -37.47 19.85
C ASP A 133 -10.92 -36.26 18.98
N SER A 134 -12.21 -35.94 18.87
CA SER A 134 -12.76 -34.86 18.05
C SER A 134 -13.23 -33.63 18.84
N VAL A 135 -13.31 -33.70 20.19
CA VAL A 135 -13.91 -32.63 21.01
C VAL A 135 -12.94 -32.10 22.07
N THR A 136 -12.76 -30.78 22.07
CA THR A 136 -11.97 -30.03 23.07
C THR A 136 -12.83 -28.95 23.70
N LEU A 137 -12.85 -28.89 25.04
CA LEU A 137 -13.57 -27.90 25.83
C LEU A 137 -12.62 -26.80 26.30
N LEU A 138 -13.00 -25.54 26.11
CA LEU A 138 -12.28 -24.36 26.60
C LEU A 138 -13.04 -23.79 27.80
N ILE A 139 -12.37 -23.67 28.94
CA ILE A 139 -12.94 -23.15 30.18
C ILE A 139 -12.14 -21.92 30.61
N ASP A 140 -12.83 -20.84 30.93
CA ASP A 140 -12.27 -19.70 31.65
C ASP A 140 -12.48 -19.91 33.16
N GLY A 141 -11.39 -20.17 33.90
CA GLY A 141 -11.43 -20.41 35.34
C GLY A 141 -10.96 -21.81 35.79
N PRO A 142 -11.22 -22.19 37.05
CA PRO A 142 -10.65 -23.41 37.65
C PRO A 142 -11.20 -24.67 36.97
N LEU A 143 -10.30 -25.57 36.59
CA LEU A 143 -10.66 -26.86 35.98
C LEU A 143 -11.16 -27.85 37.05
N PRO A 144 -12.40 -28.34 36.98
CA PRO A 144 -12.79 -29.53 37.72
C PRO A 144 -12.09 -30.78 37.15
N ALA A 145 -12.09 -31.89 37.90
CA ALA A 145 -11.45 -33.13 37.48
C ALA A 145 -11.96 -33.58 36.09
N ALA A 146 -11.04 -33.97 35.21
CA ALA A 146 -11.34 -34.31 33.82
C ALA A 146 -12.41 -35.42 33.68
N GLU A 147 -12.46 -36.35 34.62
CA GLU A 147 -13.45 -37.43 34.64
C GLU A 147 -14.87 -36.91 34.95
N THR A 148 -14.99 -35.91 35.83
CA THR A 148 -16.27 -35.24 36.12
C THR A 148 -16.78 -34.49 34.90
N LEU A 149 -15.90 -33.80 34.18
CA LEU A 149 -16.23 -33.11 32.92
C LEU A 149 -16.67 -34.12 31.85
N ARG A 150 -15.95 -35.23 31.70
CA ARG A 150 -16.29 -36.28 30.73
C ARG A 150 -17.64 -36.90 31.03
N ARG A 151 -17.93 -37.20 32.30
CA ARG A 151 -19.24 -37.72 32.74
C ARG A 151 -20.37 -36.73 32.48
N ALA A 152 -20.17 -35.44 32.79
CA ALA A 152 -21.17 -34.41 32.55
C ALA A 152 -21.43 -34.17 31.05
N ALA A 153 -20.38 -34.27 30.22
CA ALA A 153 -20.46 -34.10 28.78
C ALA A 153 -20.91 -35.38 28.03
N ALA A 154 -21.16 -36.50 28.71
CA ALA A 154 -21.54 -37.78 28.10
C ALA A 154 -22.69 -37.68 27.08
N PRO A 155 -23.86 -37.06 27.37
CA PRO A 155 -24.94 -36.98 26.39
C PRO A 155 -24.58 -36.12 25.16
N LEU A 156 -23.73 -35.10 25.34
CA LEU A 156 -23.26 -34.26 24.24
C LEU A 156 -22.28 -35.02 23.34
N LEU A 157 -21.35 -35.78 23.93
CA LEU A 157 -20.41 -36.62 23.18
C LEU A 157 -21.14 -37.73 22.42
N GLU A 158 -22.20 -38.30 23.00
CA GLU A 158 -23.05 -39.30 22.34
C GLU A 158 -23.78 -38.71 21.14
N LEU A 159 -24.34 -37.50 21.26
CA LEU A 159 -24.97 -36.79 20.16
C LEU A 159 -23.97 -36.50 19.02
N LEU A 160 -22.77 -36.02 19.35
CA LEU A 160 -21.73 -35.72 18.36
C LEU A 160 -21.22 -36.99 17.68
N ALA A 161 -21.00 -38.07 18.42
CA ALA A 161 -20.59 -39.37 17.86
C ALA A 161 -21.66 -39.96 16.92
N ASN A 162 -22.94 -39.74 17.23
CA ASN A 162 -24.06 -40.16 16.38
C ASN A 162 -24.16 -39.30 15.10
N HIS A 163 -23.83 -38.01 15.16
CA HIS A 163 -23.78 -37.13 13.99
C HIS A 163 -22.57 -37.38 13.08
N GLU A 164 -21.41 -37.74 13.64
CA GLU A 164 -20.24 -38.20 12.86
C GLU A 164 -20.53 -39.53 12.12
N ARG A 165 -21.54 -40.29 12.56
CA ARG A 165 -21.97 -41.57 11.97
C ARG A 165 -23.01 -41.48 10.87
N THR A 166 -23.57 -40.31 10.60
CA THR A 166 -24.37 -40.05 9.40
C THR A 166 -23.45 -39.48 8.32
N PRO A 167 -22.81 -40.32 7.46
CA PRO A 167 -22.30 -39.81 6.21
C PRO A 167 -23.50 -39.39 5.36
N ASP A 168 -23.37 -38.25 4.68
CA ASP A 168 -24.33 -37.75 3.69
C ASP A 168 -24.88 -38.89 2.82
N ALA A 169 -26.18 -39.17 2.98
CA ALA A 169 -26.93 -39.93 2.00
C ALA A 169 -27.19 -39.00 0.81
N HIS A 170 -26.50 -39.29 -0.30
CA HIS A 170 -26.89 -38.88 -1.65
C HIS A 170 -28.29 -39.37 -1.99
#